data_AF-A0A4R4UYP5-F1
#
_entry.id   AF-A0A4R4UYP5-F1
#
_cell.length_a   1.000
_cell.length_b   1.000
_cell.length_c   1.000
_cell.angle_alpha   90.00
_cell.angle_beta   90.00
_cell.angle_gamma   90.00
#
_symmetry.space_group_name_H-M   'P 1'
#
loop_
_entity.id
_entity.type
_entity.pdbx_description
1 polymer ?
#
loop_
_entity_poly.entity_id
_entity_poly.type
_entity_poly.pdbx_seq_one_letter_code
_entity_poly.pdbx_strand_id
1 'polypeptide(L)'
;MSAIPPHVLVVGGSGILAPAVRDVLDRGWTASVVSRSAGRVTAAAPRARAAVADVTVPGALRSALGDARFDLALVYQPFAPAEAWREVADRVAGTLVALLVSAHAAPEGAPAPPLPDGVDGTALVRHLLLGWHAEDSGRTRWHTPEEISKAALDVADHGRSAVLGTVRPWAARPVH
;
A
#
# COMPACT_ATOMS: atom_id res chain seq x y z
N MET A 1 -0.88 30.62 -9.35
CA MET A 1 -1.88 29.54 -9.19
C MET A 1 -1.26 28.50 -8.29
N SER A 2 -1.71 28.35 -7.05
CA SER A 2 -1.22 27.25 -6.21
C SER A 2 -1.80 25.95 -6.78
N ALA A 3 -0.93 25.01 -7.16
CA ALA A 3 -1.37 23.68 -7.57
C ALA A 3 -2.19 23.04 -6.45
N ILE A 4 -3.26 22.34 -6.80
CA ILE A 4 -4.05 21.57 -5.83
C ILE A 4 -3.12 20.50 -5.24
N PRO A 5 -2.99 20.38 -3.91
CA PRO A 5 -2.16 19.36 -3.29
C PRO A 5 -2.65 17.95 -3.67
N PRO A 6 -1.73 17.00 -3.94
CA PRO A 6 -2.12 15.62 -4.21
C PRO A 6 -3.03 15.02 -3.14
N HIS A 7 -3.99 14.22 -3.57
CA HIS A 7 -4.86 13.42 -2.70
C HIS A 7 -4.46 11.95 -2.77
N VAL A 8 -3.96 11.44 -1.66
CA VAL A 8 -3.48 10.06 -1.50
C VAL A 8 -4.52 9.19 -0.82
N LEU A 9 -4.79 8.01 -1.37
CA LEU A 9 -5.49 6.93 -0.70
C LEU A 9 -4.50 5.98 -0.03
N VAL A 10 -4.74 5.59 1.22
CA VAL A 10 -3.90 4.62 1.93
C VAL A 10 -4.77 3.48 2.48
N VAL A 11 -4.57 2.27 1.98
CA VAL A 11 -5.17 1.04 2.51
C VAL A 11 -4.17 0.36 3.43
N GLY A 12 -4.53 0.19 4.71
CA GLY A 12 -3.59 -0.23 5.75
C GLY A 12 -2.95 0.93 6.53
N GLY A 13 -3.43 2.17 6.31
CA GLY A 13 -2.91 3.39 6.93
C GLY A 13 -3.21 3.55 8.42
N SER A 14 -4.07 2.72 9.03
CA SER A 14 -4.23 2.62 10.49
C SER A 14 -3.38 1.48 11.12
N GLY A 15 -2.39 1.00 10.37
CA GLY A 15 -1.54 -0.15 10.70
C GLY A 15 -0.16 0.00 10.07
N ILE A 16 0.26 -0.96 9.24
CA ILE A 16 1.63 -1.04 8.70
C ILE A 16 2.04 0.19 7.86
N LEU A 17 1.07 0.92 7.30
CA LEU A 17 1.30 2.15 6.52
C LEU A 17 0.98 3.43 7.30
N ALA A 18 0.77 3.37 8.62
CA ALA A 18 0.56 4.58 9.42
C ALA A 18 1.71 5.60 9.31
N PRO A 19 3.00 5.20 9.23
CA PRO A 19 4.08 6.16 8.96
C PRO A 19 3.93 6.87 7.61
N ALA A 20 3.58 6.15 6.53
CA ALA A 20 3.35 6.77 5.23
C ALA A 20 2.23 7.82 5.25
N VAL A 21 1.16 7.58 6.03
CA VAL A 21 0.08 8.58 6.19
C VAL A 21 0.61 9.86 6.84
N ARG A 22 1.46 9.75 7.87
CA ARG A 22 2.09 10.92 8.51
C ARG A 22 2.97 11.68 7.53
N ASP A 23 3.84 10.99 6.82
CA ASP A 23 4.74 11.60 5.83
C ASP A 23 3.96 12.34 4.72
N VAL A 24 2.86 11.76 4.23
CA VAL A 24 1.96 12.41 3.26
C VAL A 24 1.35 13.69 3.83
N LEU A 25 0.86 13.66 5.08
CA LEU A 25 0.27 14.83 5.74
C LEU A 25 1.31 15.92 6.05
N ASP A 26 2.55 15.53 6.36
CA ASP A 26 3.67 16.42 6.61
C ASP A 26 4.19 17.08 5.33
N ARG A 27 4.06 16.40 4.18
CA ARG A 27 4.22 16.99 2.83
C ARG A 27 3.13 18.00 2.46
N GLY A 28 2.09 18.16 3.29
CA GLY A 28 0.95 19.04 3.03
C GLY A 28 -0.08 18.47 2.05
N TRP A 29 -0.01 17.17 1.75
CA TRP A 29 -0.96 16.49 0.88
C TRP A 29 -2.21 16.07 1.67
N THR A 30 -3.27 15.71 0.93
CA THR A 30 -4.47 15.14 1.56
C THR A 30 -4.33 13.63 1.65
N ALA A 31 -4.67 13.03 2.79
CA ALA A 31 -4.71 11.59 2.96
C ALA A 31 -6.14 11.11 3.27
N SER A 32 -6.64 10.16 2.48
CA SER A 32 -7.79 9.31 2.85
C SER A 32 -7.28 7.94 3.28
N VAL A 33 -7.71 7.45 4.43
CA VAL A 33 -7.27 6.15 4.98
C VAL A 33 -8.44 5.20 5.05
N VAL A 34 -8.30 4.04 4.41
CA VAL A 34 -9.27 2.94 4.52
C VAL A 34 -8.99 2.14 5.78
N SER A 35 -9.99 2.00 6.62
CA SER A 35 -9.93 1.17 7.83
C SER A 35 -11.32 0.70 8.23
N ARG A 36 -11.41 -0.41 8.96
CA ARG A 36 -12.67 -0.87 9.55
C ARG A 36 -13.13 -0.02 10.74
N SER A 37 -12.29 0.91 11.21
CA SER A 37 -12.58 1.75 12.37
C SER A 37 -12.09 3.17 12.15
N ALA A 38 -13.03 4.14 12.13
CA ALA A 38 -12.69 5.56 12.11
C ALA A 38 -11.82 5.96 13.31
N GLY A 39 -12.12 5.42 14.51
CA GLY A 39 -11.35 5.72 15.72
C GLY A 39 -9.87 5.33 15.60
N ARG A 40 -9.56 4.21 14.92
CA ARG A 40 -8.17 3.83 14.64
C ARG A 40 -7.47 4.78 13.67
N VAL A 41 -8.20 5.32 12.69
CA VAL A 41 -7.65 6.35 11.79
C VAL A 41 -7.37 7.62 12.57
N THR A 42 -8.32 8.11 13.37
CA THR A 42 -8.15 9.32 14.19
C THR A 42 -6.98 9.19 15.15
N ALA A 43 -6.81 8.04 15.81
CA ALA A 43 -5.69 7.81 16.72
C ALA A 43 -4.32 7.78 16.00
N ALA A 44 -4.26 7.24 14.79
CA ALA A 44 -3.01 7.14 14.03
C ALA A 44 -2.64 8.44 13.29
N ALA A 45 -3.65 9.16 12.77
CA ALA A 45 -3.50 10.35 11.96
C ALA A 45 -4.76 11.23 12.04
N PRO A 46 -4.89 12.12 13.06
CA PRO A 46 -6.09 12.93 13.27
C PRO A 46 -6.47 13.84 12.10
N ARG A 47 -5.50 14.20 11.25
CA ARG A 47 -5.69 15.05 10.05
C ARG A 47 -6.13 14.27 8.81
N ALA A 48 -6.11 12.93 8.85
CA ALA A 48 -6.51 12.10 7.72
C ALA A 48 -8.04 11.95 7.64
N ARG A 49 -8.56 11.80 6.42
CA ARG A 49 -9.97 11.48 6.19
C ARG A 49 -10.18 9.98 6.33
N ALA A 50 -11.07 9.55 7.21
CA ALA A 50 -11.38 8.13 7.34
C ALA A 50 -12.38 7.68 6.25
N ALA A 51 -12.06 6.63 5.51
CA ALA A 51 -12.98 5.87 4.67
C ALA A 51 -13.27 4.53 5.36
N VAL A 52 -14.41 4.43 6.04
CA VAL A 52 -14.71 3.26 6.89
C VAL A 52 -15.23 2.11 6.04
N ALA A 53 -14.42 1.07 5.84
CA ALA A 53 -14.79 -0.13 5.08
C ALA A 53 -13.98 -1.36 5.49
N ASP A 54 -14.56 -2.53 5.24
CA ASP A 54 -13.83 -3.79 5.16
C ASP A 54 -13.43 -4.04 3.70
N VAL A 55 -12.13 -4.08 3.44
CA VAL A 55 -11.58 -4.27 2.08
C VAL A 55 -11.83 -5.67 1.52
N THR A 56 -12.18 -6.63 2.37
CA THR A 56 -12.58 -7.97 1.92
C THR A 56 -14.00 -7.99 1.33
N VAL A 57 -14.74 -6.88 1.48
CA VAL A 57 -16.10 -6.69 0.95
C VAL A 57 -16.08 -5.57 -0.09
N PRO A 58 -15.88 -5.88 -1.39
CA PRO A 58 -15.71 -4.86 -2.45
C PRO A 58 -16.83 -3.80 -2.48
N GLY A 59 -18.08 -4.21 -2.26
CA GLY A 59 -19.22 -3.27 -2.22
C GLY A 59 -19.14 -2.25 -1.09
N ALA A 60 -18.63 -2.66 0.09
CA ALA A 60 -18.42 -1.75 1.21
C ALA A 60 -17.29 -0.75 0.92
N LEU A 61 -16.20 -1.23 0.32
CA LEU A 61 -15.10 -0.38 -0.12
C LEU A 61 -15.56 0.64 -1.17
N ARG A 62 -16.30 0.19 -2.19
CA ARG A 62 -16.91 1.04 -3.22
C ARG A 62 -17.76 2.14 -2.60
N SER A 63 -18.64 1.78 -1.67
CA SER A 63 -19.53 2.72 -0.99
C SER A 63 -18.77 3.74 -0.15
N ALA A 64 -17.74 3.32 0.60
CA ALA A 64 -16.95 4.21 1.44
C ALA A 64 -16.07 5.18 0.65
N LEU A 65 -15.57 4.77 -0.53
CA LEU A 65 -14.80 5.64 -1.42
C LEU A 65 -15.69 6.57 -2.25
N GLY A 66 -16.94 6.16 -2.54
CA GLY A 66 -17.86 6.91 -3.38
C GLY A 66 -17.24 7.28 -4.73
N ASP A 67 -17.40 8.55 -5.11
CA ASP A 67 -16.88 9.14 -6.34
C ASP A 67 -15.50 9.78 -6.18
N ALA A 68 -14.84 9.62 -5.01
CA ALA A 68 -13.52 10.18 -4.78
C ALA A 68 -12.51 9.70 -5.86
N ARG A 69 -11.56 10.59 -6.17
CA ARG A 69 -10.44 10.33 -7.08
C ARG A 69 -9.14 10.67 -6.36
N PHE A 70 -8.10 9.92 -6.68
CA PHE A 70 -6.81 9.98 -6.01
C PHE A 70 -5.68 10.11 -7.03
N ASP A 71 -4.67 10.90 -6.68
CA ASP A 71 -3.46 11.06 -7.50
C ASP A 71 -2.45 9.93 -7.19
N LEU A 72 -2.53 9.36 -5.99
CA LEU A 72 -1.69 8.28 -5.52
C LEU A 72 -2.51 7.32 -4.64
N ALA A 73 -2.24 6.03 -4.75
CA ALA A 73 -2.69 5.05 -3.76
C ALA A 73 -1.52 4.20 -3.24
N LEU A 74 -1.45 4.02 -1.93
CA LEU A 74 -0.56 3.07 -1.26
C LEU A 74 -1.42 1.95 -0.67
N VAL A 75 -1.27 0.73 -1.18
CA VAL A 75 -2.26 -0.32 -0.98
C VAL A 75 -1.62 -1.57 -0.37
N TYR A 76 -1.81 -1.76 0.95
CA TYR A 76 -1.47 -3.00 1.65
C TYR A 76 -2.73 -3.73 2.10
N GLN A 77 -3.10 -4.80 1.38
CA GLN A 77 -4.29 -5.62 1.67
C GLN A 77 -4.09 -7.09 1.24
N PRO A 78 -3.22 -7.85 1.92
CA PRO A 78 -2.83 -9.20 1.47
C PRO A 78 -3.98 -10.22 1.41
N PHE A 79 -5.14 -9.92 2.01
CA PHE A 79 -6.31 -10.81 2.05
C PHE A 79 -7.52 -10.27 1.25
N ALA A 80 -7.36 -9.15 0.54
CA ALA A 80 -8.46 -8.60 -0.24
C ALA A 80 -8.62 -9.35 -1.58
N PRO A 81 -9.86 -9.59 -2.03
CA PRO A 81 -10.13 -10.19 -3.33
C PRO A 81 -9.74 -9.23 -4.46
N ALA A 82 -9.53 -9.76 -5.68
CA ALA A 82 -9.11 -8.98 -6.84
C ALA A 82 -10.08 -7.83 -7.18
N GLU A 83 -11.37 -8.02 -6.93
CA GLU A 83 -12.40 -7.00 -7.12
C GLU A 83 -12.15 -5.76 -6.26
N ALA A 84 -11.71 -5.92 -5.00
CA ALA A 84 -11.39 -4.80 -4.13
C ALA A 84 -10.16 -4.02 -4.61
N TRP A 85 -9.21 -4.67 -5.26
CA TRP A 85 -8.08 -3.99 -5.90
C TRP A 85 -8.54 -3.14 -7.08
N ARG A 86 -9.47 -3.65 -7.90
CA ARG A 86 -10.06 -2.89 -9.02
C ARG A 86 -10.84 -1.67 -8.54
N GLU A 87 -11.58 -1.78 -7.43
CA GLU A 87 -12.25 -0.61 -6.83
C GLU A 87 -11.28 0.54 -6.52
N VAL A 88 -10.07 0.21 -6.10
CA VAL A 88 -9.04 1.21 -5.83
C VAL A 88 -8.44 1.72 -7.14
N ALA A 89 -8.02 0.81 -8.03
CA ALA A 89 -7.37 1.17 -9.30
C ALA A 89 -8.24 2.11 -10.17
N ASP A 90 -9.53 1.82 -10.29
CA ASP A 90 -10.49 2.62 -11.08
C ASP A 90 -10.64 4.08 -10.60
N ARG A 91 -10.15 4.38 -9.39
CA ARG A 91 -10.24 5.71 -8.76
C ARG A 91 -8.91 6.45 -8.72
N VAL A 92 -7.84 5.82 -9.19
CA VAL A 92 -6.49 6.39 -9.19
C VAL A 92 -6.18 6.90 -10.60
N ALA A 93 -5.90 8.19 -10.70
CA ALA A 93 -5.50 8.84 -11.96
C ALA A 93 -3.98 8.92 -12.14
N GLY A 94 -3.23 8.71 -11.06
CA GLY A 94 -1.76 8.68 -11.07
C GLY A 94 -1.22 7.30 -10.73
N THR A 95 -0.42 7.20 -9.67
CA THR A 95 0.29 5.96 -9.34
C THR A 95 -0.48 5.13 -8.31
N LEU A 96 -0.55 3.82 -8.50
CA LEU A 96 -0.98 2.87 -7.48
C LEU A 96 0.21 2.00 -7.09
N VAL A 97 0.67 2.12 -5.85
CA VAL A 97 1.70 1.25 -5.28
C VAL A 97 1.01 0.06 -4.60
N ALA A 98 1.10 -1.10 -5.22
CA ALA A 98 0.62 -2.37 -4.66
C ALA A 98 1.72 -2.99 -3.79
N LEU A 99 1.47 -3.07 -2.49
CA LEU A 99 2.38 -3.73 -1.56
C LEU A 99 2.08 -5.22 -1.54
N LEU A 100 3.03 -6.00 -2.04
CA LEU A 100 2.94 -7.46 -2.16
C LEU A 100 3.75 -8.10 -1.04
N VAL A 101 3.14 -8.99 -0.26
CA VAL A 101 3.86 -9.75 0.76
C VAL A 101 4.80 -10.78 0.13
N SER A 102 5.80 -11.24 0.89
CA SER A 102 6.82 -12.21 0.43
C SER A 102 6.25 -13.48 -0.23
N ALA A 103 5.01 -13.88 0.07
CA ALA A 103 4.35 -15.02 -0.57
C ALA A 103 4.28 -14.90 -2.11
N HIS A 104 4.18 -13.68 -2.65
CA HIS A 104 4.22 -13.43 -4.11
C HIS A 104 5.58 -13.76 -4.75
N ALA A 105 6.60 -14.02 -3.93
CA ALA A 105 7.92 -14.47 -4.38
C ALA A 105 8.20 -15.93 -4.02
N ALA A 106 7.22 -16.71 -3.54
CA ALA A 106 7.45 -18.11 -3.20
C ALA A 106 8.00 -18.88 -4.41
N PRO A 107 8.99 -19.79 -4.24
CA PRO A 107 9.56 -20.54 -5.35
C PRO A 107 8.53 -21.45 -6.03
N GLU A 108 7.55 -21.94 -5.26
CA GLU A 108 6.46 -22.79 -5.73
C GLU A 108 5.13 -22.20 -5.28
N GLY A 109 4.13 -22.23 -6.18
CA GLY A 109 2.77 -21.80 -5.87
C GLY A 109 2.60 -20.32 -5.53
N ALA A 110 3.54 -19.45 -5.93
CA ALA A 110 3.39 -18.00 -5.74
C ALA A 110 2.08 -17.51 -6.40
N PRO A 111 1.21 -16.81 -5.65
CA PRO A 111 0.02 -16.23 -6.24
C PRO A 111 0.42 -15.10 -7.19
N ALA A 112 -0.32 -14.98 -8.29
CA ALA A 112 -0.20 -13.82 -9.16
C ALA A 112 -0.50 -12.53 -8.39
N PRO A 113 0.19 -11.42 -8.69
CA PRO A 113 -0.20 -10.11 -8.18
C PRO A 113 -1.68 -9.81 -8.54
N PRO A 114 -2.41 -9.12 -7.66
CA PRO A 114 -3.83 -8.83 -7.88
C PRO A 114 -4.08 -7.86 -9.04
N LEU A 115 -3.08 -7.03 -9.37
CA LEU A 115 -3.06 -6.16 -10.54
C LEU A 115 -1.71 -6.32 -11.24
N PRO A 116 -1.66 -6.33 -12.58
CA PRO A 116 -0.40 -6.37 -13.31
C PRO A 116 0.43 -5.09 -13.06
N ASP A 117 1.74 -5.20 -13.15
CA ASP A 117 2.60 -4.02 -13.18
C ASP A 117 2.44 -3.28 -14.52
N GLY A 118 2.40 -1.95 -14.52
CA GLY A 118 2.18 -1.16 -15.73
C GLY A 118 0.89 -0.36 -15.68
N VAL A 119 0.32 -0.05 -16.84
CA VAL A 119 -0.92 0.73 -16.93
C VAL A 119 -2.11 -0.22 -16.80
N ASP A 120 -3.00 0.07 -15.86
CA ASP A 120 -4.28 -0.62 -15.67
C ASP A 120 -5.39 0.42 -15.53
N GLY A 121 -6.25 0.53 -16.55
CA GLY A 121 -7.22 1.62 -16.66
C GLY A 121 -6.53 2.99 -16.66
N THR A 122 -6.84 3.81 -15.66
CA THR A 122 -6.23 5.14 -15.44
C THR A 122 -5.03 5.13 -14.51
N ALA A 123 -4.76 4.01 -13.83
CA ALA A 123 -3.71 3.92 -12.84
C ALA A 123 -2.40 3.41 -13.46
N LEU A 124 -1.29 4.00 -13.03
CA LEU A 124 0.03 3.43 -13.20
C LEU A 124 0.35 2.54 -12.00
N VAL A 125 0.18 1.24 -12.15
CA VAL A 125 0.46 0.25 -11.11
C VAL A 125 1.97 0.01 -11.01
N ARG A 126 2.47 0.09 -9.78
CA ARG A 126 3.83 -0.30 -9.41
C ARG A 126 3.80 -1.23 -8.22
N HIS A 127 4.66 -2.24 -8.26
CA HIS A 127 4.76 -3.22 -7.18
C HIS A 127 5.88 -2.86 -6.22
N LEU A 128 5.57 -2.92 -4.92
CA LEU A 128 6.56 -3.03 -3.87
C LEU A 128 6.46 -4.43 -3.26
N LEU A 129 7.41 -5.30 -3.62
CA LEU A 129 7.50 -6.64 -3.05
C LEU A 129 8.24 -6.60 -1.71
N LEU A 130 7.54 -6.95 -0.64
CA LEU A 130 8.06 -6.98 0.72
C LEU A 130 8.81 -8.29 0.96
N GLY A 131 10.13 -8.21 0.91
CA GLY A 131 11.03 -9.27 1.32
C GLY A 131 11.28 -9.24 2.83
N TRP A 132 12.49 -9.63 3.20
CA TRP A 132 13.00 -9.54 4.57
C TRP A 132 14.37 -8.87 4.59
N HIS A 133 14.72 -8.32 5.74
CA HIS A 133 16.05 -7.80 5.98
C HIS A 133 16.99 -8.96 6.28
N ALA A 134 18.16 -8.96 5.65
CA ALA A 134 19.27 -9.86 5.98
C ALA A 134 20.36 -9.03 6.67
N GLU A 135 20.71 -9.40 7.89
CA GLU A 135 21.77 -8.77 8.67
C GLU A 135 23.11 -9.43 8.32
N ASP A 136 24.21 -8.70 8.48
CA ASP A 136 25.57 -9.23 8.26
C ASP A 136 25.90 -10.44 9.16
N SER A 137 25.18 -10.57 10.27
CA SER A 137 25.25 -11.73 11.18
C SER A 137 24.67 -13.02 10.62
N GLY A 138 24.06 -12.98 9.42
CA GLY A 138 23.31 -14.09 8.83
C GLY A 138 21.88 -14.24 9.36
N ARG A 139 21.47 -13.40 10.31
CA ARG A 139 20.08 -13.36 10.81
C ARG A 139 19.17 -12.65 9.81
N THR A 140 17.89 -13.02 9.82
CA THR A 140 16.85 -12.35 9.05
C THR A 140 15.72 -11.86 9.93
N ARG A 141 15.06 -10.77 9.52
CA ARG A 141 13.89 -10.21 10.20
C ARG A 141 12.90 -9.59 9.23
N TRP A 142 11.66 -9.43 9.68
CA TRP A 142 10.66 -8.63 8.97
C TRP A 142 11.00 -7.15 9.01
N HIS A 143 10.52 -6.42 7.99
CA HIS A 143 10.63 -4.97 7.93
C HIS A 143 9.67 -4.29 8.90
N THR A 144 10.08 -3.15 9.42
CA THR A 144 9.26 -2.29 10.27
C THR A 144 8.23 -1.50 9.45
N PRO A 145 7.14 -1.01 10.06
CA PRO A 145 6.21 -0.09 9.41
C PRO A 145 6.90 1.13 8.77
N GLU A 146 7.93 1.68 9.42
CA GLU A 146 8.71 2.82 8.95
C GLU A 146 9.49 2.47 7.67
N GLU A 147 10.20 1.34 7.65
CA GLU A 147 10.93 0.86 6.47
C GLU A 147 9.98 0.60 5.29
N ILE A 148 8.83 -0.03 5.55
CA ILE A 148 7.82 -0.34 4.54
C ILE A 148 7.21 0.93 3.97
N SER A 149 6.83 1.86 4.84
CA SER A 149 6.23 3.14 4.46
C SER A 149 7.18 3.98 3.62
N LYS A 150 8.45 4.07 4.03
CA LYS A 150 9.50 4.76 3.27
C LYS A 150 9.65 4.16 1.87
N ALA A 151 9.79 2.85 1.78
CA ALA A 151 9.94 2.18 0.49
C ALA A 151 8.70 2.35 -0.41
N ALA A 152 7.50 2.37 0.15
CA ALA A 152 6.26 2.58 -0.61
C ALA A 152 6.21 3.99 -1.22
N LEU A 153 6.61 5.00 -0.45
CA LEU A 153 6.74 6.38 -0.94
C LEU A 153 7.87 6.51 -1.95
N ASP A 154 9.01 5.86 -1.74
CA ASP A 154 10.11 5.87 -2.71
C ASP A 154 9.67 5.25 -4.05
N VAL A 155 8.89 4.16 -4.06
CA VAL A 155 8.31 3.58 -5.29
C VAL A 155 7.38 4.56 -5.98
N ALA A 156 6.54 5.28 -5.22
CA ALA A 156 5.65 6.29 -5.76
C ALA A 156 6.42 7.47 -6.38
N ASP A 157 7.40 7.99 -5.66
CA ASP A 157 8.19 9.18 -6.05
C ASP A 157 9.05 8.89 -7.30
N HIS A 158 9.55 7.66 -7.46
CA HIS A 158 10.40 7.28 -8.60
C HIS A 158 9.65 6.58 -9.75
N GLY A 159 8.39 6.19 -9.54
CA GLY A 159 7.57 5.52 -10.55
C GLY A 159 8.14 4.19 -11.05
N ARG A 160 8.85 3.44 -10.20
CA ARG A 160 9.49 2.16 -10.54
C ARG A 160 9.26 1.13 -9.45
N SER A 161 8.92 -0.08 -9.86
CA SER A 161 8.68 -1.21 -8.96
C SER A 161 9.98 -1.68 -8.32
N ALA A 162 9.87 -2.20 -7.09
CA ALA A 162 11.02 -2.52 -6.27
C ALA A 162 10.77 -3.72 -5.35
N VAL A 163 11.87 -4.28 -4.85
CA VAL A 163 11.88 -5.24 -3.75
C VAL A 163 12.47 -4.54 -2.52
N LEU A 164 11.77 -4.59 -1.39
CA LEU A 164 12.33 -4.16 -0.11
C LEU A 164 13.02 -5.35 0.56
N GLY A 165 14.33 -5.24 0.77
CA GLY A 165 15.16 -6.30 1.34
C GLY A 165 15.50 -7.39 0.32
N THR A 166 15.53 -8.64 0.75
CA THR A 166 15.76 -9.81 -0.11
C THR A 166 14.57 -10.77 -0.04
N VAL A 167 14.37 -11.54 -1.13
CA VAL A 167 13.42 -12.66 -1.20
C VAL A 167 14.12 -14.00 -1.38
N ARG A 168 15.46 -14.03 -1.38
CA ARG A 168 16.27 -15.24 -1.54
C ARG A 168 17.53 -15.23 -0.65
N PRO A 169 18.02 -16.41 -0.23
CA PRO A 169 17.42 -17.74 -0.44
C PRO A 169 16.13 -17.94 0.37
N TRP A 170 15.12 -18.64 -0.17
CA TRP A 170 13.81 -18.76 0.48
C TRP A 170 13.87 -19.44 1.85
N ALA A 171 14.83 -20.36 2.05
CA ALA A 171 15.08 -21.01 3.33
C ALA A 171 15.48 -20.03 4.46
N ALA A 172 15.92 -18.82 4.12
CA ALA A 172 16.25 -17.77 5.09
C ALA A 172 15.07 -16.84 5.42
N ARG A 173 13.88 -17.07 4.84
CA ARG A 173 12.67 -16.29 5.15
C ARG A 173 12.36 -16.40 6.65
N PRO A 174 12.15 -15.28 7.37
CA PRO A 174 11.78 -15.33 8.78
C PRO A 174 10.52 -16.17 9.00
N VAL A 175 10.54 -17.02 10.02
CA VAL A 175 9.35 -17.70 10.53
C VAL A 175 8.56 -16.73 11.42
N HIS A 176 7.24 -16.90 11.48
CA HIS A 176 6.38 -16.15 12.40
C HIS A 176 6.46 -16.71 13.82
#